data_AF-A0A7Y3F8P6-F1
#
_entry.id   AF-A0A7Y3F8P6-F1
#
_cell.length_a   1.000
_cell.length_b   1.000
_cell.length_c   1.000
_cell.angle_alpha   90.00
_cell.angle_beta   90.00
_cell.angle_gamma   90.00
#
_symmetry.space_group_name_H-M   'P 1'
#
loop_
_entity.id
_entity.type
_entity.pdbx_description
1 polymer ?
#
loop_
_entity_poly.entity_id
_entity_poly.type
_entity_poly.pdbx_seq_one_letter_code
_entity_poly.pdbx_strand_id
1 'polypeptide(L)'
;AIQVVVEVAHPDARLDLPDHPAASIAWVDRGTGDAPGTALVAAVEGATIEAGTKVWVAGEAGSLFHIRRNLMEERALPRADVTVRGYWKHGR
;
A
#
# COMPACT_ATOMS: atom_id res chain seq x y z
N ALA A 1 -12.86 11.03 -0.22
CA ALA A 1 -13.06 9.62 -0.57
C ALA A 1 -11.92 8.79 0.02
N ILE A 2 -12.13 7.51 0.26
CA ILE A 2 -11.15 6.55 0.80
C ILE A 2 -10.74 5.63 -0.34
N GLN A 3 -9.45 5.45 -0.55
CA GLN A 3 -8.93 4.46 -1.49
C GLN A 3 -8.19 3.39 -0.71
N VAL A 4 -8.56 2.14 -0.95
CA VAL A 4 -7.91 0.96 -0.38
C VAL A 4 -7.20 0.25 -1.51
N VAL A 5 -5.90 -0.03 -1.34
CA VAL A 5 -5.11 -0.83 -2.28
C VAL A 5 -4.59 -2.04 -1.52
N VAL A 6 -4.86 -3.24 -2.03
CA VAL A 6 -4.43 -4.49 -1.41
C VAL A 6 -3.69 -5.33 -2.42
N GLU A 7 -2.43 -5.69 -2.10
CA GLU A 7 -1.68 -6.66 -2.88
C GLU A 7 -2.05 -8.08 -2.46
N VAL A 8 -2.30 -8.94 -3.44
CA VAL A 8 -2.49 -10.38 -3.23
C VAL A 8 -1.51 -11.19 -4.07
N ALA A 9 -1.05 -12.32 -3.52
CA ALA A 9 -0.18 -13.24 -4.24
C ALA A 9 -0.93 -14.03 -5.33
N HIS A 10 -2.21 -14.30 -5.12
CA HIS A 10 -3.07 -15.05 -6.02
C HIS A 10 -4.48 -14.42 -6.03
N PRO A 11 -5.19 -14.44 -7.17
CA PRO A 11 -6.56 -13.90 -7.27
C PRO A 11 -7.53 -14.52 -6.26
N ASP A 12 -7.34 -15.80 -5.93
CA ASP A 12 -8.19 -16.53 -4.99
C ASP A 12 -8.00 -16.10 -3.52
N ALA A 13 -6.98 -15.27 -3.23
CA ALA A 13 -6.77 -14.68 -1.92
C ALA A 13 -7.56 -13.37 -1.72
N ARG A 14 -8.31 -12.91 -2.72
CA ARG A 14 -9.19 -11.74 -2.59
C ARG A 14 -10.37 -12.11 -1.70
N LEU A 15 -10.66 -11.23 -0.75
CA LEU A 15 -11.75 -11.42 0.20
C LEU A 15 -12.88 -10.45 -0.13
N ASP A 16 -14.11 -10.88 0.11
CA ASP A 16 -15.26 -9.98 0.07
C ASP A 16 -15.14 -9.01 1.25
N LEU A 17 -14.75 -7.78 0.94
CA LEU A 17 -14.70 -6.69 1.90
C LEU A 17 -16.05 -5.96 1.89
N PRO A 18 -16.54 -5.47 3.04
CA PRO A 18 -17.78 -4.73 3.10
C PRO A 18 -17.76 -3.48 2.21
N ASP A 19 -18.82 -3.27 1.44
CA ASP A 19 -19.00 -2.05 0.67
C ASP A 19 -19.17 -0.82 1.58
N HIS A 20 -18.64 0.32 1.14
CA HIS A 20 -18.82 1.59 1.82
C HIS A 20 -18.95 2.73 0.81
N PRO A 21 -19.94 3.63 0.95
CA PRO A 21 -20.27 4.63 -0.07
C PRO A 21 -19.15 5.64 -0.35
N ALA A 22 -18.21 5.80 0.58
CA ALA A 22 -17.05 6.68 0.43
C ALA A 22 -15.73 5.94 0.17
N ALA A 23 -15.73 4.61 0.01
CA ALA A 23 -14.52 3.82 -0.18
C ALA A 23 -14.51 3.07 -1.51
N SER A 24 -13.35 3.01 -2.15
CA SER A 24 -13.08 2.13 -3.28
C SER A 24 -11.93 1.18 -2.97
N ILE A 25 -12.04 -0.06 -3.43
CA ILE A 25 -11.04 -1.10 -3.22
C ILE A 25 -10.42 -1.46 -4.58
N ALA A 26 -9.09 -1.37 -4.65
CA ALA A 26 -8.30 -1.82 -5.77
C ALA A 26 -7.44 -3.02 -5.33
N TRP A 27 -7.63 -4.15 -5.99
CA TRP A 27 -6.78 -5.32 -5.83
C TRP A 27 -5.63 -5.23 -6.83
N VAL A 28 -4.40 -5.42 -6.36
CA VAL A 28 -3.21 -5.53 -7.22
C VAL A 28 -2.62 -6.92 -7.07
N ASP A 29 -2.38 -7.58 -8.18
CA ASP A 29 -1.80 -8.93 -8.16
C ASP A 29 -0.27 -8.81 -8.15
N ARG A 30 0.38 -9.57 -7.27
CA ARG A 30 1.83 -9.72 -7.31
C ARG A 30 2.22 -10.50 -8.56
N GLY A 31 3.17 -9.96 -9.33
CA GLY A 31 3.70 -10.64 -10.50
C GLY A 31 4.36 -11.97 -10.15
N THR A 32 4.38 -12.90 -11.12
CA THR A 32 5.02 -14.21 -10.92
C THR A 32 6.53 -14.03 -10.78
N GLY A 33 7.08 -14.43 -9.65
CA GLY A 33 8.51 -14.29 -9.33
C GLY A 33 8.89 -12.96 -8.66
N ASP A 34 7.95 -12.02 -8.53
CA ASP A 34 8.21 -10.75 -7.86
C ASP A 34 8.31 -10.91 -6.34
N ALA A 35 9.14 -10.05 -5.74
CA ALA A 35 9.17 -9.90 -4.29
C ALA A 35 7.80 -9.44 -3.74
N PRO A 36 7.44 -9.83 -2.51
CA PRO A 36 6.25 -9.29 -1.85
C PRO A 36 6.29 -7.77 -1.75
N GLY A 37 5.18 -7.11 -2.06
CA GLY A 37 5.00 -5.67 -2.00
C GLY A 37 5.48 -4.91 -3.24
N THR A 38 6.05 -5.59 -4.26
CA THR A 38 6.46 -4.93 -5.51
C THR A 38 5.29 -4.23 -6.21
N ALA A 39 4.14 -4.89 -6.32
CA ALA A 39 2.96 -4.30 -6.96
C ALA A 39 2.36 -3.20 -6.10
N LEU A 40 2.39 -3.36 -4.77
CA LEU A 40 1.94 -2.32 -3.83
C LEU A 40 2.79 -1.05 -3.91
N VAL A 41 4.12 -1.18 -4.00
CA VAL A 41 5.04 -0.03 -4.18
C VAL A 41 4.67 0.73 -5.44
N ALA A 42 4.55 0.04 -6.58
CA ALA A 42 4.17 0.67 -7.85
C ALA A 42 2.81 1.37 -7.79
N ALA A 43 1.82 0.76 -7.12
CA ALA A 43 0.50 1.35 -6.94
C ALA A 43 0.53 2.63 -6.10
N VAL A 44 1.35 2.68 -5.04
CA VAL A 44 1.52 3.88 -4.20
C VAL A 44 2.29 4.97 -4.95
N GLU A 45 3.35 4.60 -5.69
CA GLU A 45 4.14 5.54 -6.48
C GLU A 45 3.30 6.19 -7.59
N GLY A 46 2.39 5.43 -8.21
CA GLY A 46 1.46 5.94 -9.22
C GLY A 46 0.23 6.66 -8.66
N ALA A 47 -0.01 6.61 -7.35
CA ALA A 47 -1.18 7.24 -6.75
C ALA A 47 -1.05 8.77 -6.71
N THR A 48 -2.19 9.45 -6.90
CA THR A 48 -2.34 10.87 -6.59
C THR A 48 -2.79 10.99 -5.14
N ILE A 49 -2.01 11.69 -4.32
CA ILE A 49 -2.31 11.88 -2.89
C ILE A 49 -2.47 13.38 -2.65
N GLU A 50 -3.71 13.79 -2.36
CA GLU A 50 -4.02 15.19 -2.08
C GLU A 50 -3.47 15.62 -0.72
N ALA A 51 -3.16 16.91 -0.57
CA ALA A 51 -2.70 17.47 0.69
C ALA A 51 -3.74 17.23 1.81
N GLY A 52 -3.27 16.80 2.98
CA GLY A 52 -4.13 16.47 4.12
C GLY A 52 -4.73 15.06 4.10
N THR A 53 -4.44 14.25 3.06
CA THR A 53 -4.82 12.84 3.03
C THR A 53 -4.09 12.06 4.12
N LYS A 54 -4.85 11.29 4.92
CA LYS A 54 -4.28 10.35 5.88
C LYS A 54 -3.93 9.03 5.18
N VAL A 55 -2.68 8.59 5.29
CA VAL A 55 -2.17 7.38 4.67
C VAL A 55 -1.82 6.35 5.74
N TRP A 56 -2.36 5.15 5.59
CA TRP A 56 -2.00 4.00 6.41
C TRP A 56 -1.54 2.87 5.49
N VAL A 57 -0.40 2.26 5.82
CA VAL A 57 0.15 1.15 5.06
C VAL A 57 0.81 0.14 5.99
N ALA A 58 0.53 -1.13 5.75
CA ALA A 58 1.16 -2.26 6.44
C ALA A 58 1.43 -3.40 5.46
N GLY A 59 2.43 -4.21 5.77
CA GLY A 59 2.88 -5.27 4.87
C GLY A 59 4.32 -5.71 5.12
N GLU A 60 4.97 -6.15 4.04
CA GLU A 60 6.35 -6.66 4.08
C GLU A 60 7.35 -5.50 4.30
N ALA A 61 8.24 -5.65 5.29
CA ALA A 61 9.07 -4.56 5.76
C ALA A 61 10.05 -3.97 4.72
N GLY A 62 10.54 -4.79 3.79
CA GLY A 62 11.37 -4.34 2.67
C GLY A 62 10.61 -3.42 1.71
N SER A 63 9.43 -3.81 1.26
CA SER A 63 8.58 -2.96 0.40
C SER A 63 8.14 -1.67 1.11
N LEU A 64 7.81 -1.74 2.41
CA LEU A 64 7.43 -0.56 3.18
C LEU A 64 8.56 0.45 3.36
N PHE A 65 9.83 0.03 3.28
CA PHE A 65 10.95 0.97 3.26
C PHE A 65 10.85 1.91 2.04
N HIS A 66 10.56 1.35 0.86
CA HIS A 66 10.38 2.11 -0.37
C HIS A 66 9.15 3.02 -0.31
N ILE A 67 8.01 2.50 0.14
CA ILE A 67 6.78 3.28 0.31
C ILE A 67 7.00 4.45 1.29
N ARG A 68 7.69 4.20 2.41
CA ARG A 68 7.99 5.27 3.37
C ARG A 68 8.86 6.37 2.76
N ARG A 69 9.88 6.01 1.96
CA ARG A 69 10.73 6.97 1.26
C ARG A 69 9.90 7.83 0.30
N ASN A 70 9.07 7.19 -0.52
CA ASN A 70 8.20 7.90 -1.46
C ASN A 70 7.27 8.89 -0.76
N LEU A 71 6.55 8.45 0.28
CA LEU A 71 5.56 9.28 0.98
C LEU A 71 6.20 10.42 1.78
N MET A 72 7.29 10.16 2.49
CA MET A 72 7.84 11.12 3.45
C MET A 72 8.97 11.98 2.90
N GLU A 73 9.79 11.45 1.99
CA GLU A 73 10.98 12.17 1.48
C GLU A 73 10.68 12.77 0.11
N GLU A 74 10.16 11.98 -0.82
CA GLU A 74 9.92 12.42 -2.20
C GLU A 74 8.66 13.30 -2.30
N ARG A 75 7.58 12.93 -1.60
CA ARG A 75 6.31 13.68 -1.57
C ARG A 75 6.19 14.63 -0.37
N ALA A 76 7.13 14.57 0.57
CA ALA A 76 7.18 15.41 1.76
C ALA A 76 5.87 15.46 2.57
N LEU A 77 5.11 14.36 2.65
CA LEU A 77 3.88 14.33 3.44
C LEU A 77 4.17 14.51 4.94
N PRO A 78 3.32 15.25 5.68
CA PRO A 78 3.50 15.41 7.11
C PRO A 78 3.53 14.07 7.84
N ARG A 79 4.45 13.91 8.78
CA ARG A 79 4.58 12.67 9.57
C ARG A 79 3.31 12.32 10.35
N ALA A 80 2.50 13.30 10.73
CA ALA A 80 1.20 13.10 11.38
C ALA A 80 0.11 12.57 10.44
N ASP A 81 0.36 12.57 9.12
CA ASP A 81 -0.57 12.08 8.11
C ASP A 81 -0.22 10.67 7.64
N VAL A 82 0.98 10.15 7.95
CA VAL A 82 1.48 8.88 7.43
C VAL A 82 1.75 7.87 8.55
N THR A 83 1.12 6.71 8.48
CA THR A 83 1.40 5.55 9.34
C THR A 83 1.90 4.37 8.52
N VAL A 84 3.12 3.92 8.81
CA VAL A 84 3.75 2.73 8.19
C VAL A 84 4.00 1.66 9.25
N ARG A 85 3.62 0.40 8.97
CA ARG A 85 3.80 -0.74 9.89
C ARG A 85 4.27 -2.00 9.16
N GLY A 86 5.54 -2.36 9.34
CA GLY A 86 6.06 -3.65 8.87
C GLY A 86 5.49 -4.79 9.72
N TYR A 87 4.72 -5.68 9.11
CA TYR A 87 4.12 -6.83 9.79
C TYR A 87 5.04 -8.04 9.77
N TRP A 88 5.76 -8.22 8.66
CA TRP A 88 6.64 -9.36 8.45
C TRP A 88 7.77 -8.95 7.50
N LYS A 89 8.77 -9.81 7.30
CA LYS A 89 9.87 -9.56 6.37
C LYS A 89 10.16 -10.81 5.55
N HIS A 90 10.32 -10.67 4.25
CA HIS A 90 10.62 -11.82 3.41
C HIS A 90 11.97 -12.44 3.79
N GLY A 91 11.97 -13.76 4.03
CA GLY A 91 13.15 -14.52 4.44
C GLY A 91 13.54 -14.38 5.92
N ARG A 92 12.67 -13.86 6.79
CA ARG A 92 12.87 -13.83 8.25
C ARG A 92 11.62 -14.21 9.02
#